data_AF-A0A8S3J1E1-F1
#
_entry.id   AF-A0A8S3J1E1-F1
#
_cell.length_a   1.000
_cell.length_b   1.000
_cell.length_c   1.000
_cell.angle_alpha   90.00
_cell.angle_beta   90.00
_cell.angle_gamma   90.00
#
_symmetry.space_group_name_H-M   'P 1'
#
loop_
_entity.id
_entity.type
_entity.pdbx_description
1 polymer ?
#
loop_
_entity_poly.entity_id
_entity_poly.type
_entity_poly.pdbx_seq_one_letter_code
_entity_poly.pdbx_strand_id
1 'polypeptide(L)'
;EIREETGETLQTNYFSSLRWKIDNYLCDGFKLTNDRIYRHLHHSQSQLKDKQYWFYWHDAKNKTNISFDDAYAWMGDFTNERVVAKHSARIAQCFTSSEATIRVPTEKTEIIDDIERNGYIFTDGVGTFSSRLRDEICDLMGFRRKFSVMQIRYGGCKGTVSVNPDLDYTEKQLILRKSMHKFISTHDVLELCKISAPRM
;
A
#
# COMPACT_ATOMS: atom_id res chain seq x y z
N GLU A 1 16.64 10.90 -21.04
CA GLU A 1 17.58 9.91 -20.46
C GLU A 1 17.14 9.67 -19.02
N ILE A 2 16.81 8.43 -18.64
CA ILE A 2 16.32 8.12 -17.28
C ILE A 2 17.56 7.89 -16.39
N ARG A 3 17.63 8.60 -15.27
CA ARG A 3 18.77 8.61 -14.34
C ARG A 3 18.33 8.10 -12.98
N GLU A 4 19.25 7.47 -12.23
CA GLU A 4 19.01 7.08 -10.84
C GLU A 4 18.95 8.31 -9.91
N GLU A 5 18.51 8.11 -8.65
CA GLU A 5 18.54 9.18 -7.62
C GLU A 5 19.97 9.72 -7.37
N THR A 6 21.01 8.94 -7.68
CA THR A 6 22.43 9.32 -7.60
C THR A 6 22.92 10.12 -8.81
N GLY A 7 22.08 10.28 -9.85
CA GLY A 7 22.43 10.98 -11.09
C GLY A 7 23.19 10.11 -12.11
N GLU A 8 23.49 8.85 -11.77
CA GLU A 8 24.10 7.89 -12.69
C GLU A 8 23.11 7.47 -13.80
N THR A 9 23.65 7.24 -14.99
CA THR A 9 22.88 6.71 -16.12
C THR A 9 22.58 5.24 -15.85
N LEU A 10 21.29 4.88 -15.77
CA LEU A 10 20.85 3.48 -15.75
C LEU A 10 21.49 2.78 -16.96
N GLN A 11 22.40 1.82 -16.74
CA GLN A 11 23.15 1.19 -17.83
C GLN A 11 22.20 0.53 -18.85
N THR A 12 21.96 1.20 -19.97
CA THR A 12 20.90 0.85 -20.93
C THR A 12 21.25 -0.31 -21.86
N ASN A 13 22.50 -0.79 -21.83
CA ASN A 13 23.05 -1.67 -22.87
C ASN A 13 23.11 -3.15 -22.47
N TYR A 14 22.91 -3.49 -21.20
CA TYR A 14 22.74 -4.88 -20.79
C TYR A 14 21.31 -5.36 -21.11
N PHE A 15 21.20 -6.54 -21.73
CA PHE A 15 19.92 -7.19 -22.05
C PHE A 15 18.97 -6.41 -22.98
N SER A 16 19.49 -5.64 -23.95
CA SER A 16 18.66 -4.89 -24.93
C SER A 16 17.59 -5.76 -25.62
N SER A 17 17.92 -7.02 -25.92
CA SER A 17 17.00 -8.01 -26.51
C SER A 17 15.92 -8.53 -25.55
N LEU A 18 16.12 -8.42 -24.24
CA LEU A 18 15.11 -8.72 -23.22
C LEU A 18 14.28 -7.48 -22.87
N ARG A 19 14.91 -6.29 -22.89
CA ARG A 19 14.26 -5.02 -22.63
C ARG A 19 13.07 -4.81 -23.54
N TRP A 20 13.23 -4.97 -24.85
CA TRP A 20 12.11 -4.80 -25.79
C TRP A 20 10.98 -5.83 -25.54
N LYS A 21 11.31 -7.06 -25.14
CA LYS A 21 10.30 -8.08 -24.81
C LYS A 21 9.50 -7.69 -23.56
N ILE A 22 10.20 -7.27 -22.50
CA ILE A 22 9.57 -6.82 -21.26
C ILE A 22 8.71 -5.58 -21.54
N ASP A 23 9.23 -4.63 -22.30
CA ASP A 23 8.53 -3.40 -22.69
C ASP A 23 7.22 -3.72 -23.43
N ASN A 24 7.25 -4.58 -24.46
CA ASN A 24 6.03 -5.02 -25.13
C ASN A 24 5.05 -5.71 -24.19
N TYR A 25 5.51 -6.59 -23.29
CA TYR A 25 4.59 -7.23 -22.35
C TYR A 25 3.97 -6.21 -21.41
N LEU A 26 4.72 -5.24 -20.92
CA LEU A 26 4.20 -4.21 -20.01
C LEU A 26 3.29 -3.19 -20.73
N CYS A 27 3.59 -2.82 -21.97
CA CYS A 27 2.83 -1.84 -22.74
C CYS A 27 1.60 -2.44 -23.44
N ASP A 28 1.78 -3.56 -24.15
CA ASP A 28 0.74 -4.15 -24.99
C ASP A 28 0.01 -5.32 -24.32
N GLY A 29 0.62 -5.92 -23.30
CA GLY A 29 0.12 -7.12 -22.66
C GLY A 29 0.43 -8.41 -23.43
N PHE A 30 -0.27 -9.48 -23.10
CA PHE A 30 -0.15 -10.76 -23.81
C PHE A 30 -1.45 -11.57 -23.82
N LYS A 31 -1.53 -12.52 -24.75
CA LYS A 31 -2.60 -13.51 -24.82
C LYS A 31 -2.18 -14.80 -24.16
N LEU A 32 -2.97 -15.28 -23.19
CA LEU A 32 -2.84 -16.63 -22.65
C LEU A 32 -3.86 -17.59 -23.30
N THR A 33 -5.03 -17.07 -23.66
CA THR A 33 -6.08 -17.74 -24.46
C THR A 33 -6.38 -16.91 -25.71
N ASN A 34 -7.10 -17.49 -26.68
CA ASN A 34 -7.34 -16.84 -27.98
C ASN A 34 -8.07 -15.49 -27.88
N ASP A 35 -8.90 -15.33 -26.87
CA ASP A 35 -9.90 -14.26 -26.71
C ASP A 35 -9.56 -13.21 -25.64
N ARG A 36 -8.48 -13.41 -24.86
CA ARG A 36 -8.15 -12.54 -23.71
C ARG A 36 -6.76 -11.95 -23.84
N ILE A 37 -6.68 -10.63 -23.80
CA ILE A 37 -5.41 -9.89 -23.70
C ILE A 37 -5.27 -9.41 -22.26
N TYR A 38 -4.31 -9.97 -21.54
CA TYR A 38 -3.95 -9.54 -20.21
C TYR A 38 -2.95 -8.40 -20.31
N ARG A 39 -3.30 -7.23 -19.77
CA ARG A 39 -2.43 -6.05 -19.73
C ARG A 39 -1.86 -5.85 -18.34
N HIS A 40 -0.68 -5.25 -18.27
CA HIS A 40 -0.05 -4.94 -17.00
C HIS A 40 -0.97 -4.02 -16.19
N LEU A 41 -1.26 -4.45 -14.96
CA LEU A 41 -1.99 -3.66 -13.99
C LEU A 41 -0.99 -2.87 -13.15
N HIS A 42 -0.22 -3.54 -12.27
CA HIS A 42 0.87 -2.92 -11.53
C HIS A 42 1.74 -3.99 -10.85
N HIS A 43 2.58 -3.57 -9.92
CA HIS A 43 3.38 -4.42 -9.02
C HIS A 43 3.67 -3.68 -7.72
N SER A 44 3.98 -4.41 -6.64
CA SER A 44 4.59 -3.83 -5.44
C SER A 44 6.12 -3.77 -5.54
N GLN A 45 6.77 -3.04 -4.61
CA GLN A 45 8.23 -2.95 -4.60
C GLN A 45 8.93 -4.30 -4.37
N SER A 46 8.35 -5.18 -3.54
CA SER A 46 8.91 -6.53 -3.32
C SER A 46 8.74 -7.38 -4.58
N GLN A 47 7.56 -7.33 -5.19
CA GLN A 47 7.30 -8.02 -6.46
C GLN A 47 8.25 -7.56 -7.56
N LEU A 48 8.53 -6.25 -7.66
CA LEU A 48 9.48 -5.73 -8.65
C LEU A 48 10.90 -6.32 -8.45
N LYS A 49 11.37 -6.40 -7.21
CA LYS A 49 12.67 -7.04 -6.88
C LYS A 49 12.69 -8.51 -7.30
N ASP A 50 11.56 -9.19 -7.12
CA ASP A 50 11.38 -10.60 -7.49
C ASP A 50 10.93 -10.80 -8.94
N LYS A 51 10.87 -9.73 -9.75
CA LYS A 51 10.47 -9.73 -11.17
C LYS A 51 9.04 -10.26 -11.39
N GLN A 52 8.13 -9.95 -10.47
CA GLN A 52 6.72 -10.32 -10.48
C GLN A 52 5.84 -9.10 -10.82
N TYR A 53 4.79 -9.35 -11.60
CA TYR A 53 3.89 -8.31 -12.10
C TYR A 53 2.46 -8.82 -12.11
N TRP A 54 1.50 -7.94 -11.80
CA TRP A 54 0.08 -8.23 -11.96
C TRP A 54 -0.36 -7.90 -13.38
N PHE A 55 -1.01 -8.87 -14.01
CA PHE A 55 -1.63 -8.73 -15.30
C PHE A 55 -3.13 -9.01 -15.18
N TYR A 56 -3.94 -8.16 -15.81
CA TYR A 56 -5.39 -8.17 -15.70
C TYR A 56 -6.04 -8.16 -17.08
N TRP A 57 -7.15 -8.88 -17.24
CA TRP A 57 -7.97 -8.83 -18.44
C TRP A 57 -9.32 -8.23 -18.09
N HIS A 58 -9.77 -7.24 -18.86
CA HIS A 58 -11.08 -6.62 -18.72
C HIS A 58 -12.00 -7.08 -19.86
N ASP A 59 -13.20 -7.56 -19.53
CA ASP A 59 -14.26 -7.89 -20.48
C ASP A 59 -15.02 -6.62 -20.87
N ALA A 60 -14.45 -5.84 -21.78
CA ALA A 60 -15.05 -4.60 -22.25
C ALA A 60 -16.40 -4.80 -22.96
N LYS A 61 -16.68 -6.01 -23.47
CA LYS A 61 -17.91 -6.30 -24.23
C LYS A 61 -19.10 -6.52 -23.30
N ASN A 62 -18.96 -7.41 -22.32
CA ASN A 62 -20.05 -7.77 -21.42
C ASN A 62 -19.99 -7.05 -20.07
N LYS A 63 -18.89 -6.32 -19.79
CA LYS A 63 -18.64 -5.60 -18.53
C LYS A 63 -18.81 -6.48 -17.30
N THR A 64 -18.34 -7.73 -17.39
CA THR A 64 -18.44 -8.73 -16.31
C THR A 64 -17.43 -8.50 -15.19
N ASN A 65 -16.45 -7.62 -15.40
CA ASN A 65 -15.48 -7.20 -14.41
C ASN A 65 -15.16 -5.71 -14.57
N ILE A 66 -14.50 -5.14 -13.55
CA ILE A 66 -14.17 -3.71 -13.51
C ILE A 66 -13.16 -3.34 -14.61
N SER A 67 -13.26 -2.10 -15.12
CA SER A 67 -12.27 -1.59 -16.05
C SER A 67 -10.95 -1.27 -15.35
N PHE A 68 -9.89 -0.98 -16.12
CA PHE A 68 -8.63 -0.51 -15.54
C PHE A 68 -8.82 0.82 -14.81
N ASP A 69 -9.53 1.77 -15.43
CA ASP A 69 -9.79 3.08 -14.83
C ASP A 69 -10.60 2.94 -13.54
N ASP A 70 -11.61 2.06 -13.53
CA ASP A 70 -12.40 1.77 -12.32
C ASP A 70 -11.53 1.10 -11.24
N ALA A 71 -10.61 0.20 -11.62
CA ALA A 71 -9.69 -0.42 -10.67
C ALA A 71 -8.74 0.60 -10.03
N TYR A 72 -8.19 1.53 -10.82
CA TYR A 72 -7.36 2.62 -10.30
C TYR A 72 -8.15 3.60 -9.43
N ALA A 73 -9.36 3.98 -9.86
CA ALA A 73 -10.25 4.82 -9.08
C ALA A 73 -10.68 4.15 -7.76
N TRP A 74 -10.87 2.83 -7.78
CA TRP A 74 -11.12 2.05 -6.57
C TRP A 74 -9.91 2.06 -5.63
N MET A 75 -8.68 1.93 -6.11
CA MET A 75 -7.49 1.96 -5.25
C MET A 75 -7.36 3.27 -4.45
N GLY A 76 -7.65 4.40 -5.10
CA GLY A 76 -7.64 5.72 -4.47
C GLY A 76 -7.42 6.85 -5.47
N ASP A 77 -7.31 8.06 -4.93
CA ASP A 77 -7.00 9.27 -5.70
C ASP A 77 -5.51 9.61 -5.56
N PHE A 78 -4.81 9.47 -6.69
CA PHE A 78 -3.37 9.72 -6.84
C PHE A 78 -3.06 11.05 -7.54
N THR A 79 -4.07 11.85 -7.91
CA THR A 79 -3.92 13.04 -8.75
C THR A 79 -3.04 14.12 -8.13
N ASN A 80 -2.90 14.13 -6.80
CA ASN A 80 -2.05 15.06 -6.07
C ASN A 80 -0.54 14.74 -6.14
N GLU A 81 -0.16 13.51 -6.54
CA GLU A 81 1.25 13.11 -6.61
C GLU A 81 1.83 13.35 -8.00
N ARG A 82 2.52 14.48 -8.17
CA ARG A 82 3.09 14.91 -9.46
C ARG A 82 4.42 14.24 -9.79
N VAL A 83 5.10 13.66 -8.80
CA VAL A 83 6.40 13.00 -9.02
C VAL A 83 6.14 11.59 -9.49
N VAL A 84 6.47 11.29 -10.76
CA VAL A 84 6.21 9.99 -11.40
C VAL A 84 6.66 8.80 -10.56
N ALA A 85 7.88 8.85 -10.00
CA ALA A 85 8.41 7.79 -9.16
C ALA A 85 7.57 7.58 -7.89
N LYS A 86 7.14 8.67 -7.23
CA LYS A 86 6.28 8.59 -6.04
C LYS A 86 4.87 8.13 -6.41
N HIS A 87 4.33 8.60 -7.52
CA HIS A 87 3.01 8.21 -8.02
C HIS A 87 2.93 6.69 -8.22
N SER A 88 3.91 6.11 -8.94
CA SER A 88 4.02 4.65 -9.08
C SER A 88 4.19 3.95 -7.72
N ALA A 89 5.00 4.51 -6.81
CA ALA A 89 5.15 3.95 -5.47
C ALA A 89 3.85 4.01 -4.62
N ARG A 90 2.94 4.97 -4.87
CA ARG A 90 1.63 5.06 -4.20
C ARG A 90 0.69 3.96 -4.67
N ILE A 91 0.61 3.75 -5.99
CA ILE A 91 -0.16 2.64 -6.54
C ILE A 91 0.42 1.31 -6.07
N ALA A 92 1.75 1.16 -6.09
CA ALA A 92 2.45 -0.05 -5.64
C ALA A 92 2.10 -0.46 -4.20
N GLN A 93 1.66 0.49 -3.37
CA GLN A 93 1.20 0.23 -2.01
C GLN A 93 -0.04 -0.67 -1.98
N CYS A 94 -0.95 -0.54 -2.94
CA CYS A 94 -2.16 -1.36 -3.07
C CYS A 94 -1.88 -2.81 -3.47
N PHE A 95 -0.65 -3.11 -3.90
CA PHE A 95 -0.21 -4.45 -4.32
C PHE A 95 0.70 -5.12 -3.29
N THR A 96 0.92 -4.49 -2.13
CA THR A 96 1.68 -5.13 -1.04
C THR A 96 0.82 -6.17 -0.36
N SER A 97 1.39 -7.34 -0.07
CA SER A 97 0.70 -8.39 0.69
C SER A 97 0.29 -7.88 2.07
N SER A 98 -0.98 -7.98 2.39
CA SER A 98 -1.60 -7.62 3.66
C SER A 98 -2.78 -8.55 3.96
N GLU A 99 -3.12 -8.67 5.23
CA GLU A 99 -4.32 -9.38 5.69
C GLU A 99 -5.36 -8.35 6.13
N ALA A 100 -6.54 -8.38 5.53
CA ALA A 100 -7.66 -7.55 5.97
C ALA A 100 -8.07 -7.97 7.39
N THR A 101 -8.12 -7.02 8.32
CA THR A 101 -8.51 -7.30 9.70
C THR A 101 -9.94 -6.78 9.94
N ILE A 102 -10.07 -5.62 10.55
CA ILE A 102 -11.33 -5.03 10.97
C ILE A 102 -11.56 -3.69 10.26
N ARG A 103 -12.83 -3.34 10.07
CA ARG A 103 -13.20 -1.98 9.68
C ARG A 103 -13.05 -1.02 10.86
N VAL A 104 -12.29 0.04 10.66
CA VAL A 104 -12.18 1.16 11.60
C VAL A 104 -12.77 2.38 10.90
N PRO A 105 -14.00 2.81 11.22
CA PRO A 105 -14.61 3.96 10.56
C PRO A 105 -13.81 5.26 10.79
N THR A 106 -13.98 6.23 9.91
CA THR A 106 -13.32 7.54 9.99
C THR A 106 -13.64 8.26 11.30
N GLU A 107 -14.82 8.04 11.87
CA GLU A 107 -15.26 8.61 13.16
C GLU A 107 -14.42 8.10 14.32
N LYS A 108 -13.92 6.86 14.24
CA LYS A 108 -13.00 6.24 15.20
C LYS A 108 -11.54 6.48 14.87
N THR A 109 -11.25 7.22 13.80
CA THR A 109 -9.90 7.54 13.36
C THR A 109 -9.62 9.04 13.52
N GLU A 110 -8.35 9.39 13.71
CA GLU A 110 -7.88 10.77 13.70
C GLU A 110 -6.50 10.85 13.01
N ILE A 111 -6.27 11.90 12.23
CA ILE A 111 -4.95 12.21 11.67
C ILE A 111 -4.43 13.46 12.38
N ILE A 112 -3.30 13.35 13.06
CA ILE A 112 -2.67 14.43 13.80
C ILE A 112 -1.31 14.81 13.19
N ASP A 113 -0.79 15.98 13.55
CA ASP A 113 0.52 16.45 13.11
C ASP A 113 1.65 15.55 13.61
N ASP A 114 2.73 15.46 12.85
CA ASP A 114 3.94 14.81 13.33
C ASP A 114 4.61 15.61 14.46
N ILE A 115 5.33 14.92 15.34
CA ILE A 115 6.15 15.58 16.36
C ILE A 115 7.45 16.02 15.71
N GLU A 116 7.60 17.34 15.54
CA GLU A 116 8.79 17.94 14.94
C GLU A 116 9.62 18.70 15.98
N ARG A 117 10.94 18.52 15.95
CA ARG A 117 11.88 19.30 16.77
C ARG A 117 13.20 19.47 16.04
N ASN A 118 13.73 20.69 16.04
CA ASN A 118 15.02 21.03 15.42
C ASN A 118 15.14 20.59 13.95
N GLY A 119 14.03 20.62 13.18
CA GLY A 119 14.00 20.20 11.78
C GLY A 119 13.92 18.69 11.54
N TYR A 120 13.77 17.88 12.60
CA TYR A 120 13.59 16.43 12.51
C TYR A 120 12.16 16.03 12.86
N ILE A 121 11.64 15.05 12.12
CA ILE A 121 10.33 14.43 12.35
C ILE A 121 10.54 13.18 13.21
N PHE A 122 10.06 13.21 14.46
CA PHE A 122 10.26 12.12 15.44
C PHE A 122 9.21 11.00 15.33
N THR A 123 8.11 11.26 14.64
CA THR A 123 6.99 10.31 14.47
C THR A 123 6.76 9.93 13.01
N ASP A 124 7.75 10.11 12.13
CA ASP A 124 7.60 9.81 10.70
C ASP A 124 7.15 8.36 10.52
N GLY A 125 5.93 8.18 10.01
CA GLY A 125 5.34 6.88 9.76
C GLY A 125 4.82 6.14 11.00
N VAL A 126 4.70 6.81 12.17
CA VAL A 126 4.34 6.18 13.44
C VAL A 126 3.05 6.76 14.04
N GLY A 127 2.00 5.94 14.08
CA GLY A 127 0.73 6.23 14.74
C GLY A 127 0.52 5.40 16.01
N THR A 128 -0.68 5.47 16.58
CA THR A 128 -1.08 4.69 17.75
C THR A 128 -2.49 4.12 17.61
N PHE A 129 -2.79 3.05 18.34
CA PHE A 129 -4.11 2.43 18.32
C PHE A 129 -4.47 1.89 19.71
N SER A 130 -5.77 1.73 19.98
CA SER A 130 -6.26 1.36 21.31
C SER A 130 -5.92 -0.09 21.67
N SER A 131 -5.91 -0.40 22.98
CA SER A 131 -5.73 -1.78 23.42
C SER A 131 -6.95 -2.63 23.08
N ARG A 132 -8.15 -2.04 23.07
CA ARG A 132 -9.38 -2.69 22.62
C ARG A 132 -9.30 -3.12 21.15
N LEU A 133 -8.88 -2.22 20.26
CA LEU A 133 -8.73 -2.52 18.84
C LEU A 133 -7.68 -3.62 18.60
N ARG A 134 -6.57 -3.61 19.35
CA ARG A 134 -5.60 -4.72 19.34
C ARG A 134 -6.26 -6.05 19.70
N ASP A 135 -7.04 -6.08 20.77
CA ASP A 135 -7.65 -7.31 21.27
C ASP A 135 -8.68 -7.86 20.27
N GLU A 136 -9.51 -7.00 19.68
CA GLU A 136 -10.43 -7.37 18.60
C GLU A 136 -9.68 -7.97 17.39
N ILE A 137 -8.56 -7.39 16.99
CA ILE A 137 -7.71 -7.94 15.92
C ILE A 137 -7.10 -9.28 16.33
N CYS A 138 -6.62 -9.42 17.58
CA CYS A 138 -6.06 -10.70 18.05
C CYS A 138 -7.10 -11.81 18.03
N ASP A 139 -8.33 -11.53 18.49
CA ASP A 139 -9.42 -12.49 18.52
C ASP A 139 -9.86 -12.88 17.11
N LEU A 140 -10.01 -11.90 16.21
CA LEU A 140 -10.36 -12.13 14.81
C LEU A 140 -9.32 -12.98 14.07
N MET A 141 -8.03 -12.68 14.29
CA MET A 141 -6.91 -13.32 13.58
C MET A 141 -6.41 -14.58 14.30
N GLY A 142 -6.97 -14.94 15.46
CA GLY A 142 -6.56 -16.10 16.25
C GLY A 142 -5.16 -15.99 16.86
N PHE A 143 -4.68 -14.77 17.13
CA PHE A 143 -3.36 -14.56 17.71
C PHE A 143 -3.35 -14.91 19.21
N ARG A 144 -2.59 -15.94 19.57
CA ARG A 144 -2.45 -16.37 20.98
C ARG A 144 -1.73 -15.37 21.88
N ARG A 145 -0.85 -14.54 21.31
CA ARG A 145 -0.08 -13.55 22.05
C ARG A 145 -0.46 -12.16 21.58
N LYS A 146 -0.77 -11.28 22.54
CA LYS A 146 -1.00 -9.87 22.29
C LYS A 146 0.28 -9.21 21.78
N PHE A 147 0.18 -8.44 20.71
CA PHE A 147 1.27 -7.66 20.15
C PHE A 147 1.19 -6.20 20.60
N SER A 148 2.32 -5.49 20.62
CA SER A 148 2.37 -4.07 21.01
C SER A 148 2.46 -3.15 19.81
N VAL A 149 2.87 -3.66 18.66
CA VAL A 149 3.11 -2.90 17.44
C VAL A 149 2.65 -3.70 16.22
N MET A 150 2.02 -3.03 15.26
CA MET A 150 1.72 -3.61 13.95
C MET A 150 2.08 -2.64 12.82
N GLN A 151 2.60 -3.19 11.72
CA GLN A 151 2.76 -2.49 10.45
C GLN A 151 1.44 -2.59 9.67
N ILE A 152 0.99 -1.46 9.12
CA ILE A 152 -0.37 -1.33 8.58
C ILE A 152 -0.43 -0.76 7.17
N ARG A 153 -1.58 -1.00 6.54
CA ARG A 153 -2.18 -0.17 5.49
C ARG A 153 -3.60 0.19 5.90
N TYR A 154 -4.00 1.42 5.63
CA TYR A 154 -5.33 1.90 5.99
C TYR A 154 -5.65 3.17 5.19
N GLY A 155 -6.65 3.17 4.30
CA GLY A 155 -7.15 4.38 3.63
C GLY A 155 -6.07 5.28 3.01
N GLY A 156 -5.13 4.70 2.27
CA GLY A 156 -4.00 5.45 1.68
C GLY A 156 -2.87 5.81 2.65
N CYS A 157 -3.00 5.44 3.92
CA CYS A 157 -1.95 5.56 4.93
C CYS A 157 -1.07 4.30 4.99
N LYS A 158 0.21 4.51 5.24
CA LYS A 158 1.22 3.46 5.46
C LYS A 158 2.10 3.82 6.63
N GLY A 159 2.37 2.84 7.49
CA GLY A 159 3.36 2.98 8.54
C GLY A 159 3.21 1.89 9.59
N THR A 160 3.53 2.25 10.81
CA THR A 160 3.47 1.39 11.98
C THR A 160 2.62 2.07 13.04
N VAL A 161 1.84 1.28 13.79
CA VAL A 161 1.07 1.76 14.93
C VAL A 161 1.44 0.99 16.19
N SER A 162 1.58 1.70 17.30
CA SER A 162 1.83 1.12 18.62
C SER A 162 0.61 1.25 19.53
N VAL A 163 0.43 0.29 20.44
CA VAL A 163 -0.67 0.32 21.39
C VAL A 163 -0.54 1.54 22.30
N ASN A 164 -1.60 2.34 22.38
CA ASN A 164 -1.78 3.41 23.35
C ASN A 164 -3.03 3.10 24.20
N PRO A 165 -2.87 2.61 25.45
CA PRO A 165 -3.99 2.28 26.32
C PRO A 165 -4.91 3.46 26.63
N ASP A 166 -4.41 4.71 26.58
CA ASP A 166 -5.23 5.89 26.88
C ASP A 166 -6.38 6.07 25.88
N LEU A 167 -6.24 5.53 24.66
CA LEU A 167 -7.30 5.56 23.65
C LEU A 167 -8.53 4.72 24.02
N ASP A 168 -8.40 3.75 24.94
CA ASP A 168 -9.54 2.96 25.42
C ASP A 168 -10.59 3.82 26.15
N TYR A 169 -10.20 5.01 26.60
CA TYR A 169 -11.05 5.99 27.29
C TYR A 169 -11.54 7.11 26.36
N THR A 170 -11.36 6.95 25.04
CA THR A 170 -11.77 7.93 24.02
C THR A 170 -12.61 7.27 22.93
N GLU A 171 -13.30 8.07 22.13
CA GLU A 171 -14.01 7.57 20.94
C GLU A 171 -13.04 7.16 19.81
N LYS A 172 -11.80 7.66 19.84
CA LYS A 172 -10.78 7.37 18.82
C LYS A 172 -10.05 6.07 19.15
N GLN A 173 -9.99 5.18 18.17
CA GLN A 173 -9.35 3.87 18.30
C GLN A 173 -8.07 3.76 17.47
N LEU A 174 -7.92 4.62 16.46
CA LEU A 174 -6.75 4.68 15.58
C LEU A 174 -6.32 6.14 15.37
N ILE A 175 -5.08 6.45 15.71
CA ILE A 175 -4.46 7.76 15.51
C ILE A 175 -3.32 7.60 14.51
N LEU A 176 -3.38 8.33 13.41
CA LEU A 176 -2.38 8.33 12.35
C LEU A 176 -1.67 9.69 12.31
N ARG A 177 -0.50 9.73 11.68
CA ARG A 177 0.24 10.98 11.45
C ARG A 177 0.11 11.46 10.01
N LYS A 178 0.25 12.76 9.78
CA LYS A 178 0.30 13.33 8.42
C LYS A 178 1.35 12.66 7.55
N SER A 179 2.53 12.38 8.09
CA SER A 179 3.59 11.63 7.42
C SER A 179 3.16 10.25 6.93
N MET A 180 2.16 9.60 7.54
CA MET A 180 1.67 8.30 7.11
C MET A 180 0.76 8.36 5.89
N HIS A 181 0.07 9.48 5.66
CA HIS A 181 -0.91 9.66 4.59
C HIS A 181 -0.21 9.85 3.24
N LYS A 182 -0.43 8.92 2.31
CA LYS A 182 0.33 8.88 1.04
C LYS A 182 -0.50 9.24 -0.18
N PHE A 183 -1.80 8.99 -0.14
CA PHE A 183 -2.79 9.34 -1.17
C PHE A 183 -4.18 9.29 -0.56
N ILE A 184 -5.16 9.91 -1.22
CA ILE A 184 -6.54 10.00 -0.71
C ILE A 184 -7.27 8.69 -1.02
N SER A 185 -7.99 8.15 -0.04
CA SER A 185 -8.82 6.96 -0.24
C SER A 185 -9.95 6.94 0.78
N THR A 186 -11.07 6.32 0.41
CA THR A 186 -12.26 6.12 1.27
C THR A 186 -12.26 4.76 1.98
N HIS A 187 -11.21 3.96 1.78
CA HIS A 187 -11.08 2.64 2.40
C HIS A 187 -10.91 2.76 3.91
N ASP A 188 -11.73 2.03 4.65
CA ASP A 188 -11.83 2.02 6.12
C ASP A 188 -11.45 0.68 6.74
N VAL A 189 -10.94 -0.27 5.94
CA VAL A 189 -10.44 -1.55 6.43
C VAL A 189 -9.00 -1.36 6.88
N LEU A 190 -8.71 -1.72 8.13
CA LEU A 190 -7.35 -1.80 8.64
C LEU A 190 -6.70 -3.10 8.17
N GLU A 191 -5.62 -2.99 7.43
CA GLU A 191 -4.91 -4.15 6.91
C GLU A 191 -3.60 -4.33 7.66
N LEU A 192 -3.35 -5.58 8.06
CA LEU A 192 -2.14 -5.99 8.77
C LEU A 192 -1.07 -6.45 7.78
N CYS A 193 0.12 -5.86 7.86
CA CYS A 193 1.30 -6.35 7.14
C CYS A 193 2.18 -7.25 8.02
N LYS A 194 2.39 -6.85 9.29
CA LYS A 194 3.27 -7.55 10.22
C LYS A 194 3.00 -7.12 11.66
N ILE A 195 3.13 -8.04 12.61
CA ILE A 195 3.08 -7.74 14.05
C ILE A 195 4.46 -7.82 14.71
N SER A 196 4.64 -7.13 15.83
CA SER A 196 5.75 -7.37 16.74
C SER A 196 5.66 -8.77 17.33
N ALA A 197 6.73 -9.55 17.23
CA ALA A 197 6.84 -10.88 17.79
C ALA A 197 8.22 -11.08 18.41
N PRO A 198 8.36 -11.92 19.45
CA PRO A 198 9.67 -12.30 19.97
C PRO A 198 10.48 -12.99 18.88
N ARG A 199 11.79 -12.79 18.91
CA ARG A 199 12.71 -13.49 18.01
C ARG A 199 12.62 -14.98 18.34
N MET A 200 12.16 -15.78 17.38
CA MET A 200 12.28 -17.24 17.43
C MET A 200 13.69 -17.65 17.07
#